data_AF-A0A897NGR6-F1
#
_entry.id   AF-A0A897NGR6-F1
#
_cell.length_a   1.000
_cell.length_b   1.000
_cell.length_c   1.000
_cell.angle_alpha   90.00
_cell.angle_beta   90.00
_cell.angle_gamma   90.00
#
_symmetry.space_group_name_H-M   'P 1'
#
loop_
_entity.id
_entity.type
_entity.pdbx_description
1 polymer ?
#
loop_
_entity_poly.entity_id
_entity_poly.type
_entity_poly.pdbx_seq_one_letter_code
_entity_poly.pdbx_strand_id
1 'polypeptide(L)'
;MAPDQDKRNFALRESDGTESSVFSGSTPRQAALKAARRLDPASSEEVADPTELRLREKGTKKVHIYEGWAWDEQAPEDKPDWMPSEITKGNVSKQGVEHLDEI
;
A
#
# COMPACT_ATOMS: atom_id res chain seq x y z
N MET A 1 27.40 -9.45 -2.69
CA MET A 1 26.49 -8.38 -2.19
C MET A 1 25.61 -7.96 -3.35
N ALA A 2 24.32 -8.26 -3.32
CA ALA A 2 23.38 -7.59 -4.22
C ALA A 2 23.39 -6.09 -3.83
N PRO A 3 23.40 -5.15 -4.78
CA PRO A 3 23.32 -3.73 -4.42
C PRO A 3 22.10 -3.55 -3.52
N ASP A 4 22.29 -2.87 -2.39
CA ASP A 4 21.20 -2.35 -1.57
C ASP A 4 20.18 -1.74 -2.54
N GLN A 5 19.05 -2.43 -2.76
CA GLN A 5 17.96 -1.87 -3.51
C GLN A 5 17.53 -0.64 -2.73
N ASP A 6 17.95 0.53 -3.22
CA ASP A 6 17.78 1.84 -2.58
C ASP A 6 16.36 1.92 -2.01
N LYS A 7 16.25 1.77 -0.69
CA LYS A 7 14.97 1.71 0.00
C LYS A 7 14.38 3.10 -0.06
N ARG A 8 13.47 3.31 -0.99
CA ARG A 8 12.72 4.57 -1.12
C ARG A 8 11.64 4.66 -0.06
N ASN A 9 11.30 5.89 0.30
CA ASN A 9 10.25 6.19 1.25
C ASN A 9 9.10 6.88 0.53
N PHE A 10 7.89 6.37 0.75
CA PHE A 10 6.68 6.87 0.14
C PHE A 10 5.73 7.37 1.24
N ALA A 11 5.38 8.65 1.19
CA ALA A 11 4.44 9.26 2.13
C ALA A 11 3.01 9.12 1.59
N LEU A 12 2.12 8.53 2.37
CA LEU A 12 0.69 8.52 2.10
C LEU A 12 0.15 9.94 2.31
N ARG A 13 -0.50 10.47 1.28
CA ARG A 13 -1.01 11.82 1.23
C ARG A 13 -2.54 11.78 1.16
N GLU A 14 -3.19 12.52 2.04
CA GLU A 14 -4.63 12.69 2.04
C GLU A 14 -5.05 13.71 0.97
N SER A 15 -6.35 13.79 0.69
CA SER A 15 -6.92 14.71 -0.30
C SER A 15 -6.66 16.19 0.02
N ASP A 16 -6.58 16.54 1.31
CA ASP A 16 -6.22 17.87 1.82
C ASP A 16 -4.70 18.17 1.74
N GLY A 17 -3.90 17.18 1.36
CA GLY A 17 -2.46 17.32 1.18
C GLY A 17 -1.62 17.02 2.41
N THR A 18 -2.23 16.68 3.55
CA THR A 18 -1.49 16.19 4.71
C THR A 18 -0.89 14.81 4.47
N GLU A 19 0.21 14.51 5.16
CA GLU A 19 0.89 13.22 5.06
C GLU A 19 0.65 12.40 6.32
N SER A 20 -0.14 11.33 6.23
CA SER A 20 -0.61 10.56 7.38
C SER A 20 0.34 9.44 7.79
N SER A 21 1.12 8.89 6.86
CA SER A 21 2.01 7.74 7.11
C SER A 21 3.15 7.64 6.10
N VAL A 22 4.25 7.00 6.47
CA VAL A 22 5.37 6.72 5.56
C VAL A 22 5.60 5.23 5.44
N PHE A 23 5.73 4.76 4.19
CA PHE A 23 5.95 3.37 3.84
C PHE A 23 7.28 3.23 3.07
N SER A 24 8.19 2.43 3.59
CA SER A 24 9.44 2.11 2.90
C SER A 24 9.24 0.95 1.93
N GLY A 25 9.80 1.03 0.73
CA GLY A 25 9.74 -0.04 -0.27
C GLY A 25 10.75 0.17 -1.41
N SER A 26 11.11 -0.91 -2.08
CA SER A 26 11.97 -0.84 -3.27
C SER A 26 11.20 -0.32 -4.49
N THR A 27 9.86 -0.43 -4.49
CA THR A 27 8.97 0.07 -5.55
C THR A 27 7.76 0.80 -4.96
N PRO A 28 7.16 1.77 -5.69
CA PRO A 28 5.94 2.46 -5.24
C PRO A 28 4.78 1.49 -5.04
N ARG A 29 4.67 0.44 -5.87
CA ARG A 29 3.65 -0.61 -5.71
C ARG A 29 3.79 -1.35 -4.38
N GLN A 30 5.02 -1.66 -3.94
CA GLN A 30 5.22 -2.33 -2.66
C GLN A 30 4.77 -1.44 -1.49
N ALA A 31 5.05 -0.14 -1.55
CA ALA A 31 4.55 0.82 -0.57
C ALA A 31 3.02 0.90 -0.62
N ALA A 32 2.42 0.91 -1.81
CA ALA A 32 0.96 0.89 -2.00
C ALA A 32 0.33 -0.35 -1.38
N LEU A 33 0.90 -1.54 -1.59
CA LEU A 33 0.42 -2.78 -0.95
C LEU A 33 0.50 -2.73 0.58
N LYS A 34 1.56 -2.12 1.13
CA LYS A 34 1.68 -1.93 2.58
C LYS A 34 0.63 -0.95 3.12
N ALA A 35 0.31 0.09 2.36
CA ALA A 35 -0.74 1.03 2.70
C ALA A 35 -2.13 0.38 2.59
N ALA A 36 -2.41 -0.37 1.52
CA ALA A 36 -3.66 -1.08 1.31
C ALA A 36 -3.95 -2.07 2.45
N ARG A 37 -2.94 -2.82 2.94
CA ARG A 37 -3.10 -3.73 4.09
C ARG A 37 -3.39 -3.04 5.43
N ARG A 38 -3.33 -1.70 5.50
CA ARG A 38 -3.75 -0.94 6.68
C ARG A 38 -5.18 -0.40 6.57
N LEU A 39 -5.82 -0.57 5.42
CA LEU A 39 -7.24 -0.26 5.27
C LEU A 39 -8.07 -1.24 6.10
N ASP A 40 -9.33 -0.87 6.32
CA ASP A 40 -10.32 -1.77 6.93
C ASP A 40 -10.58 -2.93 5.95
N PRO A 41 -10.32 -4.18 6.34
CA PRO A 41 -10.51 -5.32 5.46
C PRO A 41 -11.98 -5.68 5.31
N ALA A 42 -12.41 -5.94 4.07
CA ALA A 42 -13.71 -6.53 3.81
C ALA A 42 -13.71 -8.05 4.04
N SER A 43 -14.89 -8.67 4.04
CA SER A 43 -15.00 -10.12 4.27
C SER A 43 -14.47 -10.99 3.12
N SER A 44 -14.37 -10.44 1.90
CA SER A 44 -13.82 -11.12 0.71
C SER A 44 -13.28 -10.08 -0.29
N GLU A 45 -12.42 -10.50 -1.21
CA GLU A 45 -11.85 -9.62 -2.24
C GLU A 45 -12.94 -8.95 -3.11
N GLU A 46 -14.00 -9.68 -3.47
CA GLU A 46 -15.05 -9.19 -4.39
C GLU A 46 -15.93 -8.07 -3.80
N VAL A 47 -15.99 -7.99 -2.46
CA VAL A 47 -16.78 -6.97 -1.74
C VAL A 47 -15.89 -5.88 -1.14
N ALA A 48 -14.59 -5.94 -1.38
CA ALA A 48 -13.65 -4.96 -0.87
C ALA A 48 -13.71 -3.69 -1.70
N ASP A 49 -14.07 -2.56 -1.06
CA ASP A 49 -14.16 -1.28 -1.74
C ASP A 49 -12.75 -0.72 -2.05
N PRO A 50 -12.45 -0.39 -3.32
CA PRO A 50 -11.19 0.24 -3.67
C PRO A 50 -11.13 1.64 -3.07
N THR A 51 -10.06 1.88 -2.31
CA THR A 51 -9.75 3.18 -1.71
C THR A 51 -8.59 3.83 -2.48
N GLU A 52 -8.71 5.12 -2.79
CA GLU A 52 -7.62 5.88 -3.43
C GLU A 52 -6.45 6.05 -2.44
N LEU A 53 -5.25 5.65 -2.87
CA LEU A 53 -4.00 5.75 -2.13
C LEU A 53 -3.03 6.61 -2.93
N ARG A 54 -2.76 7.81 -2.42
CA ARG A 54 -1.78 8.74 -3.00
C ARG A 54 -0.46 8.64 -2.28
N LEU A 55 0.57 8.17 -2.97
CA LEU A 55 1.91 7.95 -2.39
C LEU A 55 2.95 8.88 -3.00
N ARG A 56 3.39 9.87 -2.25
CA ARG A 56 4.47 10.76 -2.64
C ARG A 56 5.84 10.12 -2.40
N GLU A 57 6.67 10.05 -3.42
CA GLU A 57 8.05 9.57 -3.28
C GLU A 57 8.92 10.67 -2.64
N LYS A 58 9.39 10.45 -1.40
CA LYS A 58 10.21 11.42 -0.67
C LYS A 58 11.51 11.72 -1.43
N GLY A 59 11.86 13.01 -1.49
CA GLY A 59 12.98 13.50 -2.31
C GLY A 59 12.61 13.81 -3.75
N THR A 60 11.37 13.53 -4.17
CA THR A 60 10.87 13.88 -5.50
C THR A 60 9.53 14.62 -5.41
N LYS A 61 9.10 15.16 -6.56
CA LYS A 61 7.78 15.77 -6.76
C LYS A 61 6.73 14.76 -7.24
N LYS A 62 7.03 13.46 -7.25
CA LYS A 62 6.15 12.43 -7.82
C LYS A 62 5.16 11.92 -6.78
N VAL A 63 3.89 11.87 -7.17
CA VAL A 63 2.81 11.26 -6.40
C VAL A 63 2.25 10.11 -7.21
N HIS A 64 2.39 8.89 -6.71
CA HIS A 64 1.83 7.71 -7.34
C HIS A 64 0.41 7.49 -6.83
N ILE A 65 -0.56 7.40 -7.74
CA ILE A 65 -1.94 7.13 -7.39
C ILE A 65 -2.24 5.65 -7.64
N TYR A 66 -2.70 4.99 -6.60
CA TYR A 66 -3.18 3.62 -6.64
C TYR A 66 -4.61 3.56 -6.11
N GLU A 67 -5.37 2.57 -6.53
CA GLU A 67 -6.51 2.09 -5.76
C GLU A 67 -6.03 0.86 -4.99
N GLY A 68 -6.27 0.83 -3.69
CA GLY A 68 -5.96 -0.30 -2.83
C GLY A 68 -7.19 -0.77 -2.08
N TRP A 69 -7.28 -2.08 -1.88
CA TRP A 69 -8.33 -2.70 -1.09
C TRP A 69 -7.72 -3.84 -0.27
N ALA A 70 -8.37 -4.15 0.85
CA ALA A 70 -7.99 -5.22 1.75
C ALA A 70 -9.19 -6.11 2.05
N TRP A 71 -8.92 -7.39 2.31
CA TRP A 71 -9.93 -8.35 2.75
C TRP A 71 -9.30 -9.39 3.65
N ASP A 72 -10.10 -9.97 4.53
CA ASP A 72 -9.69 -11.09 5.35
C ASP A 72 -9.90 -12.40 4.62
N GLU A 73 -8.92 -13.29 4.76
CA GLU A 73 -8.97 -14.65 4.25
C GLU A 73 -8.63 -15.64 5.35
N GLN A 74 -9.33 -16.77 5.37
CA GLN A 74 -9.00 -17.86 6.27
C GLN A 74 -7.67 -18.48 5.85
N ALA A 75 -6.78 -18.63 6.83
CA ALA A 75 -5.52 -19.31 6.63
C ALA A 75 -5.75 -20.80 6.30
N PRO A 76 -4.85 -21.42 5.52
CA PRO A 76 -4.99 -22.82 5.12
C PRO A 76 -4.95 -23.77 6.32
N GLU A 77 -5.51 -24.97 6.16
CA GLU A 77 -5.55 -25.98 7.22
C GLU A 77 -4.15 -26.44 7.68
N ASP A 78 -3.17 -26.46 6.78
CA ASP A 78 -1.77 -26.82 7.05
C ASP A 78 -0.93 -25.63 7.56
N LYS A 79 -1.57 -24.57 8.08
CA LYS A 79 -0.85 -23.39 8.55
C LYS A 79 0.03 -23.72 9.77
N PRO A 80 1.22 -23.11 9.86
CA PRO A 80 2.06 -23.27 11.05
C PRO A 80 1.46 -22.53 12.26
N ASP A 81 1.76 -22.98 13.48
CA ASP A 81 1.18 -22.44 14.73
C ASP A 81 1.42 -20.94 14.95
N TRP A 82 2.49 -20.38 14.38
CA TRP A 82 2.80 -18.97 14.50
C TRP A 82 1.92 -18.06 13.60
N MET A 83 1.14 -18.65 12.68
CA MET A 83 0.27 -17.91 11.76
C MET A 83 -1.16 -17.82 12.33
N PRO A 84 -1.78 -16.63 12.34
CA PRO A 84 -3.18 -16.48 12.79
C PRO A 84 -4.16 -17.28 11.91
N SER A 85 -5.39 -17.49 12.39
CA SER A 85 -6.46 -18.16 11.63
C SER A 85 -6.99 -17.30 10.49
N GLU A 86 -6.94 -15.99 10.64
CA GLU A 86 -7.39 -15.02 9.66
C GLU A 86 -6.21 -14.14 9.27
N ILE A 87 -6.05 -13.93 7.96
CA ILE A 87 -4.98 -13.13 7.38
C ILE A 87 -5.57 -12.01 6.53
N THR A 88 -5.14 -10.79 6.80
CA THR A 88 -5.50 -9.66 5.93
C THR A 88 -4.65 -9.69 4.67
N LYS A 89 -5.30 -9.93 3.54
CA LYS A 89 -4.75 -9.74 2.21
C LYS A 89 -5.06 -8.33 1.73
N GLY A 90 -4.30 -7.90 0.75
CA GLY A 90 -4.52 -6.61 0.11
C GLY A 90 -3.90 -6.59 -1.27
N ASN A 91 -4.56 -5.88 -2.16
CA ASN A 91 -4.15 -5.73 -3.54
C ASN A 91 -4.20 -4.25 -3.92
N VAL A 92 -3.52 -3.92 -5.03
CA VAL A 92 -3.48 -2.55 -5.55
C VAL A 92 -3.51 -2.54 -7.06
N SER A 93 -4.27 -1.60 -7.60
CA SER A 93 -4.30 -1.24 -9.01
C SER A 93 -3.65 0.13 -9.20
N LYS A 94 -2.82 0.28 -10.24
CA LYS A 94 -2.17 1.56 -10.53
C LYS A 94 -3.11 2.44 -11.35
N GLN A 95 -3.43 3.62 -10.85
CA GLN A 95 -4.28 4.58 -11.57
C GLN A 95 -3.45 5.63 -12.30
N GLY A 96 -2.34 6.10 -11.72
CA GLY A 96 -1.57 7.15 -12.36
C GLY A 96 -0.35 7.61 -11.58
N VAL A 97 0.28 8.67 -12.09
CA VAL A 97 1.33 9.42 -11.41
C VAL A 97 1.11 10.91 -11.66
N GLU A 98 1.01 11.68 -10.59
CA GLU A 98 0.97 13.14 -10.62
C GLU A 98 2.34 13.73 -10.25
N HIS A 99 2.56 14.97 -10.66
CA HIS A 99 3.74 15.76 -10.31
C HIS A 99 3.28 17.02 -9.58
N LEU A 100 3.84 17.27 -8.40
CA LEU A 100 3.56 18.49 -7.64
C LEU A 100 4.42 19.64 -8.18
N ASP A 101 3.82 20.82 -8.35
CA ASP A 101 4.55 22.02 -8.79
C ASP A 101 5.57 22.49 -7.72
N GLU A 102 5.27 22.30 -6.43
CA GLU A 102 6.12 22.69 -5.30
C GLU A 102 6.20 21.57 -4.23
N ILE A 103 7.31 21.48 -3.48
CA ILE A 103 7.59 20.43 -2.47
C ILE A 103 7.27 20.96 -1.07
#